data_AF-A0A3B9URX3-F1
#
_entry.id   AF-A0A3B9URX3-F1
#
_cell.length_a   1.000
_cell.length_b   1.000
_cell.length_c   1.000
_cell.angle_alpha   90.00
_cell.angle_beta   90.00
_cell.angle_gamma   90.00
#
_symmetry.space_group_name_H-M   'P 1'
#
loop_
_entity.id
_entity.type
_entity.pdbx_description
1 polymer ?
#
loop_
_entity_poly.entity_id
_entity_poly.type
_entity_poly.pdbx_seq_one_letter_code
_entity_poly.pdbx_strand_id
1 'polypeptide(L)'
;MKVKKIPQRMCTGCMEMKPKKELIRVVRNKEGEISIDTTGKKPGRGAYICRSIECLEKSIKAKRLERNLEGKISDDIFERLKEEMGYDQ
;
A
#
# COMPACT_ATOMS: atom_id res chain seq x y z
N MET A 1 -14.02 -27.34 11.75
CA MET A 1 -12.93 -26.34 11.64
C MET A 1 -13.53 -24.94 11.65
N LYS A 2 -13.03 -24.00 12.48
CA LYS A 2 -13.51 -22.60 12.43
C LYS A 2 -13.06 -21.99 11.09
N VAL A 3 -14.01 -21.53 10.28
CA VAL A 3 -13.73 -20.75 9.06
C VAL A 3 -12.97 -19.49 9.49
N LYS A 4 -11.70 -19.39 9.11
CA LYS A 4 -10.89 -18.21 9.40
C LYS A 4 -11.43 -17.04 8.57
N LYS A 5 -11.88 -15.96 9.24
CA LYS A 5 -12.30 -14.73 8.56
C LYS A 5 -11.12 -14.18 7.74
N ILE A 6 -11.37 -13.86 6.47
CA ILE A 6 -10.38 -13.23 5.60
C ILE A 6 -10.20 -11.78 6.08
N PRO A 7 -8.99 -11.36 6.47
CA PRO A 7 -8.76 -9.98 6.89
C PRO A 7 -9.06 -9.02 5.72
N GLN A 8 -9.90 -8.03 5.98
CA GLN A 8 -10.19 -6.94 5.06
C GLN A 8 -9.33 -5.71 5.41
N ARG A 9 -8.94 -4.94 4.40
CA ARG A 9 -8.17 -3.71 4.56
C ARG A 9 -8.70 -2.65 3.61
N MET A 10 -8.62 -1.39 4.02
CA MET A 10 -9.04 -0.27 3.21
C MET A 10 -7.93 0.15 2.26
N CYS A 11 -8.24 0.27 0.98
CA CYS A 11 -7.33 0.87 -0.01
C CYS A 11 -7.24 2.39 0.20
N THR A 12 -6.04 2.96 0.23
CA THR A 12 -5.85 4.42 0.34
C THR A 12 -6.27 5.20 -0.92
N GLY A 13 -6.40 4.51 -2.06
CA GLY A 13 -6.87 5.09 -3.33
C GLY A 13 -8.39 5.19 -3.40
N CYS A 14 -9.07 4.05 -3.52
CA CYS A 14 -10.53 3.98 -3.67
C CYS A 14 -11.32 4.05 -2.35
N MET A 15 -10.68 3.92 -1.18
CA MET A 15 -11.31 3.89 0.15
C MET A 15 -12.27 2.71 0.38
N GLU A 16 -12.22 1.68 -0.46
CA GLU A 16 -13.01 0.46 -0.30
C GLU A 16 -12.29 -0.58 0.54
N MET A 17 -13.06 -1.40 1.25
CA MET A 17 -12.57 -2.58 1.95
C MET A 17 -12.38 -3.73 0.96
N LYS A 18 -11.17 -4.29 0.91
CA LYS A 18 -10.83 -5.43 0.07
C LYS A 18 -10.06 -6.50 0.85
N PRO A 19 -10.09 -7.77 0.40
CA PRO A 19 -9.27 -8.82 0.98
C PRO A 19 -7.79 -8.43 1.04
N LYS A 20 -7.15 -8.62 2.20
CA LYS A 20 -5.73 -8.25 2.42
C LYS A 20 -4.80 -8.74 1.30
N LYS A 21 -5.07 -9.92 0.72
CA LYS A 21 -4.23 -10.54 -0.33
C LYS A 21 -4.31 -9.84 -1.69
N GLU A 22 -5.38 -9.09 -1.94
CA GLU A 22 -5.59 -8.37 -3.21
C GLU A 22 -4.90 -7.01 -3.23
N LEU A 23 -4.47 -6.53 -2.06
CA LEU A 23 -3.82 -5.23 -1.89
C LEU A 23 -2.30 -5.37 -1.78
N ILE A 24 -1.58 -4.35 -2.25
CA ILE A 24 -0.16 -4.15 -1.97
C ILE A 24 -0.04 -3.43 -0.63
N ARG A 25 0.81 -3.93 0.26
CA ARG A 25 1.14 -3.26 1.52
C ARG A 25 2.39 -2.39 1.33
N VAL A 26 2.31 -1.14 1.76
CA VAL A 26 3.45 -0.24 1.91
C VAL A 26 3.68 -0.04 3.41
N VAL A 27 4.94 -0.07 3.85
CA VAL A 27 5.29 0.04 5.27
C VAL A 27 6.35 1.11 5.48
N ARG A 28 6.20 1.89 6.55
CA ARG A 28 7.24 2.77 7.07
C ARG A 28 7.84 2.18 8.33
N ASN A 29 9.16 1.96 8.33
CA ASN A 29 9.88 1.44 9.49
C ASN A 29 10.13 2.56 10.54
N LYS A 30 10.82 2.23 11.65
CA LYS A 30 11.13 3.18 12.72
C LYS A 30 12.17 4.24 12.32
N GLU A 31 13.01 3.94 11.35
CA GLU A 31 14.01 4.86 10.79
C GLU A 31 13.37 5.86 9.81
N GLY A 32 12.09 5.65 9.50
CA GLY A 32 11.32 6.51 8.62
C GLY A 32 11.38 6.10 7.14
N GLU A 33 12.07 5.01 6.82
CA GLU A 33 12.15 4.45 5.48
C GLU A 33 10.82 3.80 5.09
N ILE A 34 10.33 4.15 3.90
CA ILE A 34 9.13 3.57 3.30
C ILE A 34 9.55 2.51 2.29
N SER A 35 8.95 1.31 2.37
CA SER A 35 9.18 0.24 1.41
C SER A 35 7.91 -0.58 1.14
N ILE A 36 7.91 -1.29 0.01
CA ILE A 36 6.87 -2.28 -0.31
C ILE A 36 7.06 -3.52 0.56
N ASP A 37 5.97 -4.04 1.14
CA ASP A 37 5.96 -5.24 1.95
C ASP A 37 5.14 -6.37 1.33
N THR A 38 5.80 -7.18 0.52
CA THR A 38 5.25 -8.40 -0.08
C THR A 38 5.00 -9.51 0.94
N THR A 39 5.75 -9.51 2.06
CA THR A 39 5.64 -10.55 3.10
C THR A 39 4.46 -10.32 4.04
N GLY A 40 4.00 -9.07 4.17
CA GLY A 40 3.00 -8.65 5.14
C GLY A 40 3.46 -8.76 6.60
N LYS A 41 4.77 -8.92 6.84
CA LYS A 41 5.40 -9.13 8.15
C LYS A 41 6.38 -8.03 8.53
N LYS A 42 6.73 -7.11 7.61
CA LYS A 42 7.67 -6.03 7.93
C LYS A 42 7.12 -5.17 9.09
N PRO A 43 7.94 -4.85 10.10
CA PRO A 43 7.53 -4.03 11.23
C PRO A 43 7.32 -2.57 10.80
N GLY A 44 6.38 -1.89 11.45
CA GLY A 44 6.12 -0.47 11.22
C GLY A 44 4.69 -0.15 10.78
N ARG A 45 4.47 1.12 10.46
CA ARG A 45 3.17 1.65 10.06
C ARG A 45 2.86 1.19 8.64
N GLY A 46 1.75 0.49 8.46
CA GLY A 46 1.38 -0.09 7.17
C GLY A 46 0.16 0.58 6.56
N ALA A 47 0.23 0.89 5.27
CA ALA A 47 -0.88 1.30 4.43
C ALA A 47 -1.12 0.26 3.33
N TYR A 48 -2.33 0.22 2.78
CA TYR A 48 -2.71 -0.74 1.75
C TYR A 48 -3.25 -0.01 0.53
N ILE A 49 -2.92 -0.51 -0.66
CA ILE A 49 -3.37 0.06 -1.92
C ILE A 49 -3.73 -1.05 -2.91
N CYS A 50 -4.73 -0.81 -3.76
CA CYS A 50 -5.08 -1.76 -4.82
C CYS A 50 -3.91 -1.94 -5.77
N ARG A 51 -3.83 -3.10 -6.42
CA ARG A 51 -3.01 -3.30 -7.63
C ARG A 51 -3.63 -2.54 -8.82
N SER A 52 -3.58 -1.22 -8.77
CA SER A 52 -4.23 -0.33 -9.74
C SER A 52 -3.55 1.03 -9.72
N ILE A 53 -3.06 1.46 -10.88
CA ILE A 53 -2.45 2.79 -11.06
C ILE A 53 -3.42 3.90 -10.67
N GLU A 54 -4.69 3.77 -11.04
CA GLU A 54 -5.71 4.74 -10.67
C GLU A 54 -5.82 4.91 -9.13
N CYS A 55 -5.72 3.81 -8.38
CA CYS A 55 -5.69 3.89 -6.91
C CYS A 55 -4.41 4.54 -6.39
N LEU A 56 -3.26 4.24 -7.01
CA LEU A 56 -1.97 4.86 -6.69
C LEU A 56 -2.03 6.38 -6.88
N GLU A 57 -2.42 6.83 -8.06
CA GLU A 57 -2.54 8.26 -8.39
C GLU A 57 -3.51 8.99 -7.47
N LYS A 58 -4.71 8.42 -7.24
CA LYS A 58 -5.69 8.99 -6.30
C LYS A 58 -5.10 9.12 -4.89
N SER A 59 -4.37 8.11 -4.44
CA SER A 59 -3.76 8.07 -3.12
C SER A 59 -2.65 9.11 -2.95
N ILE A 60 -1.81 9.31 -3.98
CA ILE A 60 -0.74 10.31 -3.99
C ILE A 60 -1.31 11.72 -4.11
N LYS A 61 -2.22 11.96 -5.07
CA LYS A 61 -2.87 13.27 -5.27
C LYS A 61 -3.59 13.77 -4.02
N ALA A 62 -4.25 12.87 -3.29
CA ALA A 62 -4.91 13.19 -2.02
C ALA A 62 -3.97 13.13 -0.79
N LYS A 63 -2.68 12.88 -0.97
CA LYS A 63 -1.66 12.67 0.09
C LYS A 63 -2.06 11.63 1.13
N ARG A 64 -2.91 10.66 0.76
CA ARG A 64 -3.44 9.65 1.69
C ARG A 64 -2.38 8.63 2.07
N LEU A 65 -1.55 8.21 1.11
CA LEU A 65 -0.47 7.27 1.39
C LEU A 65 0.53 7.89 2.39
N GLU A 66 0.93 9.13 2.15
CA GLU A 66 1.84 9.88 3.02
C GLU A 66 1.27 10.08 4.43
N ARG A 67 0.00 10.47 4.53
CA ARG A 67 -0.69 10.64 5.82
C ARG A 67 -0.78 9.34 6.61
N ASN A 68 -1.11 8.22 5.97
CA ASN A 68 -1.21 6.92 6.65
C ASN A 68 0.15 6.41 7.13
N LEU A 69 1.21 6.69 6.37
CA LEU A 69 2.57 6.29 6.73
C LEU A 69 3.27 7.33 7.62
N GLU A 70 2.72 8.54 7.74
CA GLU A 70 3.37 9.70 8.36
C GLU A 70 4.75 10.00 7.77
N GLY A 71 4.89 9.86 6.46
CA GLY A 71 6.16 10.06 5.75
C GLY A 71 5.95 10.43 4.29
N LYS A 72 6.95 11.06 3.66
CA LYS A 72 6.90 11.40 2.24
C LYS A 72 7.19 10.17 1.39
N ILE A 73 6.43 9.99 0.33
CA ILE A 73 6.71 8.94 -0.67
C ILE A 73 7.78 9.49 -1.61
N SER A 74 8.90 8.78 -1.73
CA SER A 74 9.92 9.09 -2.73
C SER A 74 9.48 8.63 -4.11
N ASP A 75 10.04 9.25 -5.15
CA ASP A 75 9.78 8.87 -6.54
C ASP A 75 10.19 7.42 -6.82
N ASP A 76 11.28 6.93 -6.20
CA ASP A 76 11.69 5.51 -6.29
C ASP A 76 10.61 4.55 -5.78
N ILE A 77 9.94 4.86 -4.67
CA ILE A 77 8.84 4.01 -4.16
C ILE A 77 7.62 4.10 -5.06
N PHE A 78 7.37 5.27 -5.64
CA PHE A 78 6.26 5.44 -6.58
C PHE A 78 6.47 4.62 -7.85
N GLU A 79 7.65 4.65 -8.44
CA GLU A 79 7.97 3.85 -9.64
C GLU A 79 7.95 2.35 -9.32
N ARG A 80 8.54 1.89 -8.21
CA ARG A 80 8.44 0.48 -7.80
C ARG A 80 7.01 0.02 -7.58
N LEU A 81 6.13 0.89 -7.08
CA LEU A 81 4.71 0.56 -6.93
C LEU A 81 4.01 0.41 -8.29
N LYS A 82 4.42 1.17 -9.31
CA LYS A 82 3.90 0.99 -10.68
C LYS A 82 4.37 -0.32 -11.30
N GLU A 83 5.65 -0.64 -11.17
CA GLU A 83 6.24 -1.91 -11.63
C GLU A 83 5.50 -3.11 -11.01
N GLU A 84 5.29 -3.11 -9.69
CA GLU A 84 4.54 -4.15 -8.98
C GLU A 84 3.06 -4.24 -9.41
N MET A 85 2.51 -3.18 -10.01
CA MET A 85 1.16 -3.16 -10.58
C MET A 85 1.11 -3.61 -12.04
N GLY A 86 2.24 -4.04 -12.62
CA GLY A 86 2.35 -4.46 -14.01
C GLY A 86 2.27 -3.30 -15.00
N TYR A 87 2.65 -2.10 -14.56
CA TYR A 87 2.76 -0.95 -15.44
C TYR A 87 4.19 -0.89 -15.96
N ASP A 88 4.51 -1.78 -16.90
CA ASP A 88 5.69 -1.65 -17.74
C ASP A 88 5.45 -0.50 -18.72
N GLN A 89 6.39 0.45 -18.77
CA GLN A 89 6.40 1.53 -19.76
C GLN A 89 7.13 1.10 -21.02
#